data_AF-A0A962YP01-F1
#
_entry.id   AF-A0A962YP01-F1
#
_cell.length_a   1.000
_cell.length_b   1.000
_cell.length_c   1.000
_cell.angle_alpha   90.00
_cell.angle_beta   90.00
_cell.angle_gamma   90.00
#
_symmetry.space_group_name_H-M   'P 1'
#
loop_
_entity.id
_entity.type
_entity.pdbx_description
1 polymer ?
#
loop_
_entity_poly.entity_id
_entity_poly.type
_entity_poly.pdbx_seq_one_letter_code
_entity_poly.pdbx_strand_id
1 'polypeptide(L)'
;DPRFGYDYRYESNWHCDLMDALSDFGASPRLGLDEAARALGLPGKWNGCGAVVAEQAAAGDYAAIDRYCEGDVLNTYVLYLRWAYLSTRLSARSHNASVQHLLDYLEANRELHPHWGEFADRWQSSDRPCPLFVNEPLGGPGPQSPESHLRSEDVMP
;
A
#
# COMPACT_ATOMS: atom_id res chain seq x y z
N ASP A 1 15.19 -11.41 -17.58
CA ASP A 1 15.74 -11.24 -18.93
C ASP A 1 16.70 -10.05 -18.90
N PRO A 2 17.99 -10.21 -19.21
CA PRO A 2 18.97 -9.12 -19.14
C PRO A 2 18.69 -7.96 -20.12
N ARG A 3 17.69 -8.08 -20.99
CA ARG A 3 17.22 -6.99 -21.87
C ARG A 3 16.47 -5.88 -21.14
N PHE A 4 15.98 -6.14 -19.92
CA PHE A 4 15.26 -5.16 -19.12
C PHE A 4 16.16 -4.74 -17.94
N GLY A 5 16.84 -3.60 -18.11
CA GLY A 5 17.59 -2.96 -17.04
C GLY A 5 16.68 -2.27 -16.01
N TYR A 6 17.26 -1.51 -15.09
CA TYR A 6 16.53 -0.72 -14.08
C TYR A 6 15.47 0.22 -14.68
N ASP A 7 15.62 0.62 -15.95
CA ASP A 7 14.71 1.52 -16.66
C ASP A 7 13.41 0.86 -17.17
N TYR A 8 13.24 -0.45 -16.99
CA TYR A 8 12.01 -1.11 -17.43
C TYR A 8 10.83 -0.74 -16.53
N ARG A 9 10.02 0.21 -17.01
CA ARG A 9 8.88 0.82 -16.33
C ARG A 9 7.86 -0.17 -15.75
N TYR A 10 7.73 -1.34 -16.37
CA TYR A 10 6.73 -2.34 -15.99
C TYR A 10 7.26 -3.39 -15.01
N GLU A 11 8.48 -3.24 -14.49
CA GLU A 11 9.02 -4.19 -13.52
C GLU A 11 8.66 -3.84 -12.07
N SER A 12 7.69 -4.56 -11.52
CA SER A 12 7.32 -4.37 -10.11
C SER A 12 8.30 -5.00 -9.12
N ASN A 13 9.25 -5.85 -9.53
CA ASN A 13 10.19 -6.51 -8.60
C ASN A 13 11.22 -5.54 -7.99
N TRP A 14 11.69 -4.53 -8.73
CA TRP A 14 12.61 -3.51 -8.22
C TRP A 14 12.04 -2.09 -8.25
N HIS A 15 11.07 -1.78 -9.12
CA HIS A 15 10.44 -0.46 -9.19
C HIS A 15 8.92 -0.60 -9.33
N CYS A 16 8.21 -0.58 -8.21
CA CYS A 16 6.75 -0.65 -8.23
C CYS A 16 6.12 0.74 -8.34
N ASP A 17 5.65 1.11 -9.53
CA ASP A 17 4.66 2.17 -9.68
C ASP A 17 3.27 1.56 -9.40
N LEU A 18 2.69 1.93 -8.26
CA LEU A 18 1.44 1.34 -7.80
C LEU A 18 0.25 1.72 -8.68
N MET A 19 0.26 2.91 -9.30
CA MET A 19 -0.81 3.32 -10.19
C MET A 19 -0.79 2.52 -11.49
N ASP A 20 0.40 2.32 -12.06
CA ASP A 20 0.57 1.48 -13.24
C ASP A 20 0.24 0.01 -12.90
N ALA A 21 0.64 -0.50 -11.73
CA ALA A 21 0.30 -1.85 -11.28
C ALA A 21 -1.21 -2.07 -11.07
N LEU A 22 -1.92 -1.10 -10.48
CA LEU A 22 -3.37 -1.18 -10.24
C LEU A 22 -4.21 -0.99 -11.51
N SER A 23 -3.68 -0.27 -12.50
CA SER A 23 -4.35 -0.03 -13.78
C SER A 23 -4.01 -1.07 -14.85
N ASP A 24 -3.29 -2.14 -14.49
CA ASP A 24 -2.73 -3.13 -15.42
C ASP A 24 -2.06 -2.44 -16.63
N PHE A 25 -1.18 -1.49 -16.29
CA PHE A 25 -0.39 -0.70 -17.24
C PHE A 25 -1.24 0.07 -18.28
N GLY A 26 -2.46 0.44 -17.90
CA GLY A 26 -3.39 1.21 -18.72
C GLY A 26 -4.53 0.40 -19.35
N ALA A 27 -4.65 -0.90 -19.05
CA ALA A 27 -5.80 -1.70 -19.46
C ALA A 27 -7.08 -1.35 -18.66
N SER A 28 -6.94 -0.72 -17.49
CA SER A 28 -8.02 -0.21 -16.65
C SER A 28 -7.88 1.30 -16.39
N PRO A 29 -8.98 2.04 -16.11
CA PRO A 29 -8.90 3.43 -15.69
C PRO A 29 -7.98 3.62 -14.47
N ARG A 30 -7.20 4.71 -14.48
CA ARG A 30 -6.36 5.09 -13.34
C ARG A 30 -7.22 5.71 -12.24
N LEU A 31 -7.01 5.26 -11.01
CA LEU A 31 -7.63 5.81 -9.81
C LEU A 31 -6.69 6.83 -9.17
N GLY A 32 -7.26 7.94 -8.68
CA GLY A 32 -6.51 8.88 -7.85
C GLY A 32 -6.12 8.25 -6.51
N LEU A 33 -4.98 8.67 -5.93
CA LEU A 33 -4.52 8.18 -4.62
C LEU A 33 -5.59 8.32 -3.53
N ASP A 34 -6.27 9.47 -3.50
CA ASP A 34 -7.33 9.77 -2.54
C ASP A 34 -8.53 8.82 -2.67
N GLU A 35 -8.93 8.51 -3.91
CA GLU A 35 -10.04 7.62 -4.20
C GLU A 35 -9.69 6.16 -3.84
N ALA A 36 -8.51 5.71 -4.25
CA ALA A 36 -8.01 4.38 -3.91
C ALA A 36 -7.84 4.19 -2.40
N ALA A 37 -7.31 5.19 -1.71
CA ALA A 37 -7.15 5.17 -0.26
C ALA A 37 -8.50 5.04 0.45
N ARG A 38 -9.47 5.89 0.09
CA ARG A 38 -10.82 5.83 0.68
C ARG A 38 -11.57 4.54 0.36
N ALA A 39 -11.33 3.94 -0.80
CA ALA A 39 -11.88 2.63 -1.14
C ALA A 39 -11.39 1.52 -0.19
N LEU A 40 -10.15 1.64 0.33
CA LEU A 40 -9.60 0.74 1.34
C LEU A 40 -9.91 1.15 2.79
N GLY A 41 -10.75 2.16 3.01
CA GLY A 41 -11.05 2.66 4.36
C GLY A 41 -9.94 3.53 4.97
N LEU A 42 -8.96 3.94 4.18
CA LEU A 42 -7.96 4.90 4.63
C LEU A 42 -8.57 6.32 4.65
N PRO A 43 -7.99 7.23 5.44
CA PRO A 43 -8.46 8.62 5.53
C PRO A 43 -8.41 9.42 4.20
N GLY A 44 -7.57 9.02 3.24
CA GLY A 44 -7.40 9.73 1.96
C GLY A 44 -6.58 11.01 2.12
N LYS A 45 -6.90 12.09 1.42
CA LYS A 45 -6.30 13.42 1.60
C LYS A 45 -7.11 14.22 2.62
N TRP A 46 -6.97 13.89 3.92
CA TRP A 46 -7.76 14.53 5.00
C TRP A 46 -7.11 15.80 5.57
N ASN A 47 -5.80 15.95 5.42
CA ASN A 47 -5.00 17.00 6.07
C ASN A 47 -4.30 17.96 5.10
N GLY A 48 -4.74 18.03 3.83
CA GLY A 48 -4.19 18.94 2.84
C GLY A 48 -4.56 18.60 1.39
N CYS A 49 -4.16 19.46 0.45
CA CYS A 49 -4.40 19.25 -0.97
C CYS A 49 -3.21 19.76 -1.81
N GLY A 50 -2.79 18.96 -2.78
CA GLY A 50 -1.70 19.33 -3.70
C GLY A 50 -1.97 20.59 -4.53
N ALA A 51 -3.23 20.99 -4.68
CA ALA A 51 -3.61 22.17 -5.46
C ALA A 51 -3.14 23.50 -4.85
N VAL A 52 -2.90 23.54 -3.53
CA VAL A 52 -2.54 24.77 -2.80
C VAL A 52 -1.06 24.84 -2.40
N VAL A 53 -0.24 23.88 -2.82
CA VAL A 53 1.18 23.80 -2.41
C VAL A 53 1.97 25.05 -2.79
N ALA A 54 1.71 25.62 -3.97
CA ALA A 54 2.38 26.85 -4.41
C ALA A 54 2.02 28.06 -3.52
N GLU A 55 0.76 28.18 -3.12
CA GLU A 55 0.29 29.24 -2.23
C GLU A 55 0.86 29.06 -0.81
N GLN A 56 0.85 27.83 -0.29
CA GLN A 56 1.42 27.48 1.01
C GLN A 56 2.93 27.77 1.06
N ALA A 57 3.67 27.42 0.01
CA ALA A 57 5.10 27.71 -0.08
C ALA A 57 5.36 29.22 -0.14
N ALA A 58 4.59 29.97 -0.93
CA ALA A 58 4.69 31.43 -0.98
C ALA A 58 4.36 32.10 0.36
N ALA A 59 3.46 31.50 1.14
CA ALA A 59 3.13 31.93 2.50
C ALA A 59 4.13 31.45 3.57
N GLY A 60 5.09 30.59 3.22
CA GLY A 60 6.07 30.01 4.15
C GLY A 60 5.51 28.88 5.05
N ASP A 61 4.31 28.36 4.76
CA ASP A 61 3.67 27.27 5.53
C ASP A 61 4.14 25.89 5.06
N TYR A 62 5.44 25.62 5.23
CA TYR A 62 6.03 24.32 4.90
C TYR A 62 5.50 23.20 5.80
N ALA A 63 5.11 23.52 7.03
CA ALA A 63 4.52 22.53 7.93
C ALA A 63 3.22 21.94 7.36
N ALA A 64 2.39 22.72 6.66
CA ALA A 64 1.21 22.20 5.97
C ALA A 64 1.58 21.30 4.78
N ILE A 65 2.63 21.66 4.04
CA ILE A 65 3.14 20.84 2.93
C ILE A 65 3.66 19.50 3.46
N ASP A 66 4.44 19.52 4.54
CA ASP A 66 4.98 18.31 5.17
C ASP A 66 3.85 17.38 5.61
N ARG A 67 2.84 17.89 6.32
CA ARG A 67 1.67 17.10 6.75
C ARG A 67 0.94 16.45 5.57
N TYR A 68 0.78 17.17 4.47
CA TYR A 68 0.17 16.66 3.25
C TYR A 68 1.01 15.55 2.61
N CYS A 69 2.32 15.78 2.44
CA CYS A 69 3.24 14.81 1.86
C CYS A 69 3.33 13.53 2.70
N GLU A 70 3.38 13.64 4.02
CA GLU A 70 3.36 12.50 4.94
C GLU A 70 2.06 11.70 4.82
N GLY A 71 0.91 12.37 4.69
CA GLY A 71 -0.38 11.70 4.46
C GLY A 71 -0.40 10.91 3.15
N ASP A 72 0.15 11.46 2.06
CA ASP A 72 0.25 10.75 0.78
C ASP A 72 1.19 9.52 0.89
N VAL A 73 2.29 9.62 1.65
CA VAL A 73 3.19 8.48 1.92
C VAL A 73 2.48 7.38 2.72
N LEU A 74 1.75 7.72 3.79
CA LEU A 74 1.02 6.77 4.61
C LEU A 74 -0.06 6.03 3.80
N ASN A 75 -0.86 6.77 3.02
CA ASN A 75 -1.85 6.17 2.13
C ASN A 75 -1.20 5.22 1.12
N THR A 76 -0.12 5.68 0.45
CA THR A 76 0.59 4.90 -0.57
C THR A 76 1.20 3.62 0.01
N TYR A 77 1.78 3.69 1.21
CA TYR A 77 2.37 2.53 1.87
C TYR A 77 1.32 1.46 2.19
N VAL A 78 0.17 1.84 2.75
CA VAL A 78 -0.88 0.87 3.07
C VAL A 78 -1.53 0.30 1.79
N LEU A 79 -1.74 1.14 0.76
CA LEU A 79 -2.18 0.67 -0.55
C LEU A 79 -1.20 -0.36 -1.14
N TYR A 80 0.10 -0.10 -1.01
CA TYR A 80 1.14 -1.03 -1.44
C TYR A 80 1.06 -2.36 -0.66
N LEU A 81 0.92 -2.34 0.67
CA LEU A 81 0.78 -3.55 1.47
C LEU A 81 -0.41 -4.39 1.01
N ARG A 82 -1.56 -3.75 0.77
CA ARG A 82 -2.78 -4.41 0.29
C ARG A 82 -2.56 -5.02 -1.09
N TRP A 83 -1.98 -4.27 -2.02
CA TRP A 83 -1.66 -4.76 -3.37
C TRP A 83 -0.66 -5.93 -3.33
N ALA A 84 0.40 -5.83 -2.52
CA ALA A 84 1.43 -6.86 -2.40
C ALA A 84 0.85 -8.15 -1.83
N TYR A 85 -0.08 -8.06 -0.87
CA TYR A 85 -0.83 -9.21 -0.36
C TYR A 85 -1.70 -9.86 -1.44
N LEU A 86 -2.53 -9.06 -2.13
CA LEU A 86 -3.43 -9.56 -3.18
C LEU A 86 -2.67 -10.14 -4.38
N SER A 87 -1.46 -9.64 -4.63
CA SER A 87 -0.56 -10.14 -5.68
C SER A 87 0.35 -11.27 -5.21
N THR A 88 0.11 -11.85 -4.03
CA THR A 88 0.86 -12.97 -3.42
C THR A 88 2.35 -12.70 -3.13
N ARG A 89 2.77 -11.43 -3.19
CA ARG A 89 4.13 -10.97 -2.86
C ARG A 89 4.36 -10.88 -1.36
N LEU A 90 3.29 -10.70 -0.61
CA LEU A 90 3.30 -10.59 0.84
C LEU A 90 2.36 -11.64 1.44
N SER A 91 2.84 -12.40 2.42
CA SER A 91 1.98 -13.32 3.16
C SER A 91 0.98 -12.56 4.02
N ALA A 92 -0.14 -13.20 4.39
CA ALA A 92 -1.12 -12.62 5.32
C ALA A 92 -0.47 -12.19 6.65
N ARG A 93 0.41 -13.05 7.19
CA ARG A 93 1.17 -12.75 8.41
C ARG A 93 2.08 -11.54 8.26
N SER A 94 2.86 -11.49 7.17
CA SER A 94 3.77 -10.36 6.90
C SER A 94 2.99 -9.06 6.68
N HIS A 95 1.86 -9.12 5.99
CA HIS A 95 0.94 -8.00 5.85
C HIS A 95 0.48 -7.48 7.21
N ASN A 96 -0.06 -8.36 8.06
CA ASN A 96 -0.59 -7.98 9.36
C ASN A 96 0.50 -7.44 10.29
N ALA A 97 1.69 -8.04 10.27
CA ALA A 97 2.84 -7.53 11.02
C ALA A 97 3.25 -6.12 10.54
N SER A 98 3.31 -5.88 9.22
CA SER A 98 3.62 -4.55 8.69
C SER A 98 2.56 -3.50 9.05
N VAL A 99 1.28 -3.87 8.99
CA VAL A 99 0.18 -2.98 9.42
C VAL A 99 0.29 -2.67 10.92
N GLN A 100 0.52 -3.68 11.76
CA GLN A 100 0.68 -3.48 13.21
C GLN A 100 1.88 -2.59 13.52
N HIS A 101 3.04 -2.86 12.91
CA HIS A 101 4.23 -2.03 13.11
C HIS A 101 4.01 -0.56 12.69
N LEU A 102 3.25 -0.33 11.61
CA LEU A 102 2.88 1.03 11.22
C LEU A 102 2.02 1.70 12.29
N LEU A 103 0.96 1.03 12.76
CA LEU A 103 0.08 1.58 13.80
C LEU A 103 0.86 1.88 15.08
N ASP A 104 1.73 0.96 15.52
CA ASP A 104 2.59 1.14 16.69
C ASP A 104 3.53 2.33 16.51
N TYR A 105 4.12 2.49 15.31
CA TYR A 105 5.00 3.61 15.00
C TYR A 105 4.27 4.96 15.03
N LEU A 106 3.06 5.02 14.46
CA LEU A 106 2.25 6.24 14.48
C LEU A 106 1.83 6.61 15.91
N GLU A 107 1.41 5.62 16.71
CA GLU A 107 1.01 5.84 18.10
C GLU A 107 2.19 6.31 18.95
N ALA A 108 3.37 5.69 18.81
CA ALA A 108 4.57 6.06 19.57
C ALA A 108 5.04 7.50 19.29
N ASN A 109 4.69 8.06 18.13
CA ASN A 109 5.12 9.39 17.71
C ASN A 109 3.99 10.43 17.71
N ARG A 110 2.78 10.08 18.17
CA ARG A 110 1.61 10.97 18.10
C ARG A 110 1.76 12.28 18.86
N GLU A 111 2.54 12.30 19.94
CA GLU A 111 2.77 13.51 20.72
C GLU A 111 3.61 14.54 19.94
N LEU A 112 4.57 14.05 19.16
CA LEU A 112 5.42 14.88 18.29
C LEU A 112 4.70 15.24 16.99
N HIS A 113 3.88 14.32 16.46
CA HIS A 113 3.16 14.46 15.19
C HIS A 113 1.66 14.14 15.37
N PRO A 114 0.85 15.08 15.89
CA PRO A 114 -0.57 14.83 16.20
C PRO A 114 -1.41 14.32 15.03
N HIS A 115 -1.10 14.76 13.80
CA HIS A 115 -1.79 14.33 12.58
C HIS A 115 -1.52 12.86 12.21
N TRP A 116 -0.46 12.23 12.73
CA TRP A 116 -0.23 10.78 12.60
C TRP A 116 -1.20 9.98 13.47
N GLY A 117 -1.45 10.44 14.69
CA GLY A 117 -2.50 9.88 15.54
C GLY A 117 -3.88 10.02 14.90
N GLU A 118 -4.18 11.19 14.33
CA GLU A 118 -5.43 11.42 13.61
C GLU A 118 -5.59 10.45 12.41
N PHE A 119 -4.52 10.18 11.66
CA PHE A 119 -4.55 9.18 10.59
C PHE A 119 -4.94 7.80 11.13
N ALA A 120 -4.26 7.34 12.18
CA ALA A 120 -4.50 6.04 12.78
C ALA A 120 -5.93 5.93 13.33
N ASP A 121 -6.44 6.97 14.00
CA ASP A 121 -7.79 7.02 14.54
C ASP A 121 -8.86 6.94 13.44
N ARG A 122 -8.70 7.76 12.38
CA ARG A 122 -9.62 7.75 11.22
C ARG A 122 -9.59 6.42 10.48
N TRP A 123 -8.41 5.80 10.35
CA TRP A 123 -8.30 4.50 9.70
C TRP A 123 -8.96 3.39 10.51
N GLN A 124 -8.71 3.33 11.82
CA GLN A 124 -9.29 2.33 12.72
C GLN A 124 -10.81 2.49 12.90
N SER A 125 -11.33 3.71 12.75
CA SER A 125 -12.77 3.99 12.85
C SER A 125 -13.53 3.88 11.52
N SER A 126 -12.85 3.55 10.41
CA SER A 126 -13.49 3.39 9.11
C SER A 126 -14.53 2.26 9.11
N ASP A 127 -15.72 2.54 8.60
CA ASP A 127 -16.82 1.59 8.42
C ASP A 127 -16.77 0.84 7.08
N ARG A 128 -15.78 1.16 6.22
CA ARG A 128 -15.60 0.49 4.94
C ARG A 128 -15.36 -1.01 5.12
N PRO A 129 -15.85 -1.86 4.21
CA PRO A 129 -15.72 -3.32 4.31
C PRO A 129 -14.29 -3.84 4.05
N CYS A 130 -13.27 -2.97 4.09
CA CYS A 130 -11.87 -3.36 3.98
C CYS A 130 -11.25 -3.39 5.38
N PRO A 131 -11.07 -4.57 5.99
CA PRO A 131 -10.48 -4.66 7.32
C PRO A 131 -9.01 -4.24 7.28
N LEU A 132 -8.52 -3.68 8.39
CA LEU A 132 -7.11 -3.32 8.55
C LEU A 132 -6.22 -4.56 8.38
N PHE A 133 -6.54 -5.61 9.14
CA PHE A 133 -5.87 -6.91 9.09
C PHE A 133 -6.57 -7.86 8.12
N VAL A 134 -5.79 -8.72 7.48
CA VAL A 134 -6.32 -9.79 6.61
C VAL A 134 -6.39 -11.10 7.37
N ASN A 135 -7.29 -11.98 6.92
CA ASN A 135 -7.40 -13.32 7.48
C ASN A 135 -6.10 -14.10 7.22
N GLU A 136 -5.47 -14.57 8.29
CA GLU A 136 -4.41 -15.56 8.18
C GLU A 136 -5.05 -16.92 7.93
N PRO A 137 -4.68 -17.65 6.86
CA PRO A 137 -5.21 -18.99 6.63
C PRO A 137 -4.82 -19.89 7.81
N LEU A 138 -5.83 -20.44 8.49
CA LEU A 138 -5.66 -21.43 9.55
C LEU A 138 -4.94 -22.66 8.96
N GLY A 139 -3.64 -22.78 9.22
CA GLY A 139 -2.85 -23.94 8.79
C GLY A 139 -2.69 -24.08 7.27
N GLY A 140 -2.34 -23.00 6.56
CA GLY A 140 -1.91 -23.12 5.17
C GLY A 140 -0.77 -24.13 5.03
N PRO A 141 -0.73 -24.96 3.97
CA PRO A 141 0.37 -25.89 3.77
C PRO A 141 1.66 -25.07 3.82
N GLY A 142 2.70 -25.61 4.46
CA GLY A 142 4.04 -25.06 4.32
C GLY A 142 4.38 -24.84 2.84
N PRO A 143 5.46 -24.09 2.52
CA PRO A 143 5.86 -23.85 1.14
C PRO A 143 5.68 -25.11 0.31
N GLN A 144 4.91 -25.02 -0.79
CA GLN A 144 4.67 -26.15 -1.66
C GLN A 144 6.01 -26.82 -1.95
N SER A 145 6.13 -28.10 -1.61
CA SER A 145 7.35 -28.84 -1.89
C SER A 145 7.66 -28.67 -3.38
N PRO A 146 8.93 -28.44 -3.77
CA PRO A 146 9.32 -28.26 -5.18
C PRO A 146 8.91 -29.44 -6.08
N GLU A 147 8.45 -30.55 -5.50
CA GLU A 147 7.93 -31.72 -6.21
C GLU A 147 6.42 -31.68 -6.51
N SER A 148 5.71 -30.60 -6.19
CA SER A 148 4.26 -30.49 -6.44
C SER A 148 3.89 -30.14 -7.89
N HIS A 149 4.88 -29.96 -8.77
CA HIS A 149 4.66 -29.86 -10.20
C HIS A 149 4.45 -31.28 -10.76
N LEU A 150 3.33 -31.52 -11.45
CA LEU A 150 3.17 -32.72 -12.27
C LEU A 150 4.39 -32.84 -13.19
N ARG A 151 5.13 -33.94 -13.08
CA ARG A 151 6.27 -34.15 -13.96
C ARG A 151 5.74 -34.42 -15.35
N SER A 152 6.46 -34.03 -16.40
CA SER A 152 6.01 -34.23 -17.78
C SER A 152 5.73 -35.71 -18.11
N GLU A 153 6.27 -36.64 -17.32
CA GLU A 153 6.02 -38.07 -17.36
C GLU A 153 4.64 -38.50 -16.79
N ASP A 154 3.99 -37.68 -15.96
CA ASP A 154 2.68 -37.93 -15.38
C ASP A 154 1.51 -37.45 -16.27
N VAL A 155 1.81 -36.71 -17.34
CA VAL A 155 0.82 -36.02 -18.20
C VAL A 155 0.69 -36.69 -19.58
N MET A 156 1.51 -37.69 -19.90
CA MET A 156 1.44 -38.40 -21.18
C MET A 156 0.91 -39.84 -21.01
N PRO A 157 0.04 -40.32 -21.92
CA PRO A 157 -0.63 -41.61 -21.80
C PRO A 157 0.27 -42.83 -21.95
#